data_AF-A0A7C5Y4T6-F1
#
_entry.id   AF-A0A7C5Y4T6-F1
#
_cell.length_a   1.000
_cell.length_b   1.000
_cell.length_c   1.000
_cell.angle_alpha   90.00
_cell.angle_beta   90.00
_cell.angle_gamma   90.00
#
_symmetry.space_group_name_H-M   'P 1'
#
loop_
_entity.id
_entity.type
_entity.pdbx_description
1 polymer ?
#
loop_
_entity_poly.entity_id
_entity_poly.type
_entity_poly.pdbx_seq_one_letter_code
_entity_poly.pdbx_strand_id
1 'polypeptide(L)'
;MERVLCDLVSINLDVPPYPQLRGFVEIYLEPLLEAGVVKCERGFYYSSPGDLYSWRGGVRVPEAEYAVKYTRDQELCFKGLRAPITGPFTLASRVYLSRESTDLSNTMLAQREVVSEFFKEYVSLFAEYMSRLGYTVIFLDEPILGVIVGAKRNLYGYSDADIVEVLDYVAKRAGSVEVGVHVCGRVHRRLLEILAQASRVRYFSLEFHDNPVNVNALDKSLLERHDKIISPGIVSTRTPRLESEEEVYTLLEKVYSVTGGRVDLVSGDCGFGGLRGALSSREEEYQLALLKLERVVKACRALKL
;
A
#
# COMPACT_ATOMS: atom_id res chain seq x y z
N MET A 1 2.19 -0.63 19.99
CA MET A 1 1.42 -1.50 19.07
C MET A 1 0.12 -1.93 19.71
N GLU A 2 0.17 -2.57 20.88
CA GLU A 2 -1.01 -2.99 21.67
C GLU A 2 -2.09 -1.92 21.78
N ARG A 3 -1.73 -0.73 22.29
CA ARG A 3 -2.63 0.43 22.39
C ARG A 3 -3.31 0.76 21.06
N VAL A 4 -2.56 0.76 19.95
CA VAL A 4 -3.10 1.07 18.62
C VAL A 4 -4.15 0.04 18.24
N LEU A 5 -3.89 -1.26 18.44
CA LEU A 5 -4.87 -2.30 18.12
C LEU A 5 -6.15 -2.15 18.95
N CYS A 6 -6.03 -1.89 20.26
CA CYS A 6 -7.19 -1.66 21.12
C CYS A 6 -8.01 -0.43 20.69
N ASP A 7 -7.33 0.68 20.36
CA ASP A 7 -8.00 1.91 19.93
C ASP A 7 -8.67 1.72 18.55
N LEU A 8 -8.08 0.92 17.65
CA LEU A 8 -8.72 0.59 16.36
C LEU A 8 -10.00 -0.25 16.53
N VAL A 9 -10.04 -1.15 17.51
CA VAL A 9 -11.29 -1.86 17.87
C VAL A 9 -12.32 -0.89 18.45
N SER A 10 -11.90 0.02 19.34
CA SER A 10 -12.85 0.91 20.04
C SER A 10 -13.57 1.86 19.09
N ILE A 11 -12.92 2.28 18.01
CA ILE A 11 -13.53 3.07 16.93
C ILE A 11 -14.32 2.22 15.91
N ASN A 12 -14.35 0.89 16.09
CA ASN A 12 -14.98 -0.11 15.22
C ASN A 12 -14.41 -0.14 13.80
N LEU A 13 -13.09 -0.11 13.66
CA LEU A 13 -12.45 -0.33 12.37
C LEU A 13 -12.54 -1.81 11.97
N ASP A 14 -13.04 -2.11 10.78
CA ASP A 14 -13.34 -3.49 10.37
C ASP A 14 -12.10 -4.32 10.01
N VAL A 15 -11.18 -3.74 9.23
CA VAL A 15 -10.01 -4.44 8.66
C VAL A 15 -8.75 -3.56 8.84
N PRO A 16 -8.22 -3.44 10.07
CA PRO A 16 -7.05 -2.62 10.34
C PRO A 16 -5.79 -3.19 9.68
N PRO A 17 -4.83 -2.34 9.26
CA PRO A 17 -3.47 -2.80 9.03
C PRO A 17 -2.80 -3.16 10.36
N TYR A 18 -1.80 -4.04 10.33
CA TYR A 18 -0.90 -4.09 11.48
C TYR A 18 -0.14 -2.75 11.61
N PRO A 19 0.05 -2.23 12.84
CA PRO A 19 0.74 -0.95 13.01
C PRO A 19 2.22 -1.04 12.59
N GLN A 20 2.57 -0.41 11.46
CA GLN A 20 3.96 -0.30 11.00
C GLN A 20 4.67 0.80 11.80
N LEU A 21 5.48 0.41 12.79
CA LEU A 21 6.23 1.35 13.64
C LEU A 21 7.59 1.77 13.05
N ARG A 22 8.01 1.13 11.96
CA ARG A 22 9.23 1.41 11.19
C ARG A 22 8.89 1.87 9.78
N GLY A 23 9.89 2.33 9.01
CA GLY A 23 9.67 2.74 7.63
C GLY A 23 9.17 1.57 6.78
N PHE A 24 8.12 1.78 5.98
CA PHE A 24 7.53 0.68 5.19
C PHE A 24 8.54 0.04 4.23
N VAL A 25 9.48 0.80 3.66
CA VAL A 25 10.59 0.25 2.84
C VAL A 25 11.60 -0.53 3.68
N GLU A 26 11.94 -0.03 4.86
CA GLU A 26 12.91 -0.63 5.78
C GLU A 26 12.48 -2.04 6.20
N ILE A 27 11.19 -2.20 6.53
CA ILE A 27 10.60 -3.50 6.92
C ILE A 27 10.88 -4.59 5.88
N TYR A 28 10.75 -4.30 4.59
CA TYR A 28 10.94 -5.31 3.54
C TYR A 28 12.36 -5.37 2.99
N LEU A 29 13.24 -4.43 3.31
CA LEU A 29 14.68 -4.55 3.00
C LEU A 29 15.48 -5.22 4.13
N GLU A 30 14.91 -5.32 5.34
CA GLU A 30 15.58 -5.92 6.51
C GLU A 30 16.20 -7.30 6.23
N PRO A 31 15.50 -8.29 5.62
CA PRO A 31 16.12 -9.59 5.33
C PRO A 31 17.33 -9.52 4.37
N LEU A 32 17.38 -8.50 3.50
CA LEU A 32 18.50 -8.28 2.59
C LEU A 32 19.67 -7.56 3.30
N LEU A 33 19.36 -6.68 4.25
CA LEU A 33 20.35 -6.02 5.11
C LEU A 33 21.02 -7.04 6.04
N GLU A 34 20.25 -7.89 6.70
CA GLU A 34 20.75 -8.94 7.59
C GLU A 34 21.63 -9.94 6.86
N ALA A 35 21.29 -10.27 5.61
CA ALA A 35 22.09 -11.14 4.75
C ALA A 35 23.33 -10.44 4.16
N GLY A 36 23.48 -9.13 4.34
CA GLY A 36 24.62 -8.35 3.84
C GLY A 36 24.64 -8.13 2.33
N VAL A 37 23.56 -8.48 1.60
CA VAL A 37 23.44 -8.28 0.15
C VAL A 37 22.98 -6.85 -0.19
N VAL A 38 22.28 -6.18 0.73
CA VAL A 38 21.98 -4.74 0.66
C VAL A 38 22.74 -4.04 1.78
N LYS A 39 23.25 -2.83 1.50
CA LYS A 39 23.91 -1.96 2.49
C LYS A 39 23.09 -0.69 2.70
N CYS A 40 22.94 -0.27 3.96
CA CYS A 40 22.30 1.01 4.29
C CYS A 40 23.36 2.02 4.73
N GLU A 41 23.40 3.18 4.05
CA GLU A 41 24.26 4.30 4.42
C GLU A 41 23.49 5.61 4.35
N ARG A 42 23.47 6.36 5.46
CA ARG A 42 22.78 7.66 5.56
C ARG A 42 21.31 7.62 5.10
N GLY A 43 20.63 6.50 5.30
CA GLY A 43 19.22 6.30 4.92
C GLY A 43 18.99 5.88 3.46
N PHE A 44 20.06 5.62 2.69
CA PHE A 44 19.99 5.09 1.33
C PHE A 44 20.43 3.63 1.31
N TYR A 45 19.79 2.82 0.46
CA TYR A 45 20.09 1.41 0.30
C TYR A 45 20.86 1.18 -1.00
N TYR A 46 21.90 0.35 -0.96
CA TYR A 46 22.78 0.08 -2.09
C TYR A 46 22.98 -1.41 -2.28
N SER A 47 23.02 -1.86 -3.54
CA SER A 47 23.34 -3.24 -3.91
C SER A 47 23.82 -3.32 -5.35
N SER A 48 24.49 -4.42 -5.72
CA SER A 48 24.62 -4.83 -7.11
C SER A 48 23.56 -5.89 -7.47
N PRO A 49 23.22 -6.07 -8.77
CA PRO A 49 22.36 -7.18 -9.18
C PRO A 49 22.95 -8.54 -8.77
N GLY A 50 24.25 -8.74 -8.91
CA GLY A 50 24.93 -9.98 -8.54
C GLY A 50 24.76 -10.35 -7.06
N ASP A 51 24.86 -9.35 -6.16
CA ASP A 51 24.65 -9.56 -4.74
C ASP A 51 23.19 -9.97 -4.45
N LEU A 52 22.21 -9.31 -5.07
CA LEU A 52 20.79 -9.67 -4.93
C LEU A 52 20.53 -11.11 -5.38
N TYR A 53 21.03 -11.49 -6.56
CA TYR A 53 20.87 -12.86 -7.07
C TYR A 53 21.63 -13.92 -6.25
N SER A 54 22.54 -13.52 -5.36
CA SER A 54 23.21 -14.44 -4.43
C SER A 54 22.38 -14.74 -3.17
N TRP A 55 21.35 -13.95 -2.87
CA TRP A 55 20.53 -14.10 -1.67
C TRP A 55 19.73 -15.41 -1.67
N ARG A 56 19.74 -16.13 -0.54
CA ARG A 56 19.03 -17.42 -0.35
C ARG A 56 18.25 -17.48 0.98
N GLY A 57 17.88 -16.31 1.51
CA GLY A 57 17.22 -16.20 2.82
C GLY A 57 15.72 -16.46 2.80
N GLY A 58 15.13 -16.48 4.00
CA GLY A 58 13.69 -16.38 4.20
C GLY A 58 13.28 -14.95 4.54
N VAL A 59 11.98 -14.70 4.58
CA VAL A 59 11.41 -13.41 4.98
C VAL A 59 10.69 -13.55 6.32
N ARG A 60 10.73 -12.48 7.12
CA ARG A 60 10.01 -12.39 8.39
C ARG A 60 9.64 -10.94 8.67
N VAL A 61 8.47 -10.72 9.28
CA VAL A 61 8.03 -9.41 9.76
C VAL A 61 7.53 -9.57 11.20
N PRO A 62 8.39 -9.33 12.22
CA PRO A 62 8.06 -9.56 13.62
C PRO A 62 6.83 -8.78 14.10
N GLU A 63 6.64 -7.55 13.63
CA GLU A 63 5.50 -6.70 13.96
C GLU A 63 4.17 -7.30 13.49
N ALA A 64 4.19 -7.97 12.34
CA ALA A 64 3.01 -8.62 11.78
C ALA A 64 2.64 -9.87 12.57
N GLU A 65 3.63 -10.71 12.93
CA GLU A 65 3.42 -11.87 13.81
C GLU A 65 2.84 -11.44 15.15
N TYR A 66 3.41 -10.39 15.75
CA TYR A 66 2.97 -9.87 17.03
C TYR A 66 1.53 -9.34 16.94
N ALA A 67 1.19 -8.58 15.89
CA ALA A 67 -0.16 -8.05 15.72
C ALA A 67 -1.22 -9.16 15.62
N VAL A 68 -0.94 -10.22 14.86
CA VAL A 68 -1.83 -11.40 14.76
C VAL A 68 -1.97 -12.09 16.11
N LYS A 69 -0.84 -12.35 16.78
CA LYS A 69 -0.82 -13.00 18.09
C LYS A 69 -1.62 -12.20 19.11
N TYR A 70 -1.36 -10.90 19.24
CA TYR A 70 -2.05 -10.04 20.20
C TYR A 70 -3.56 -9.93 19.91
N THR A 71 -3.93 -9.79 18.63
CA THR A 71 -5.35 -9.78 18.22
C THR A 71 -6.07 -11.04 18.67
N ARG A 72 -5.42 -12.20 18.53
CA ARG A 72 -5.97 -13.50 18.97
C ARG A 72 -6.01 -13.62 20.50
N ASP A 73 -4.90 -13.33 21.17
CA ASP A 73 -4.74 -13.50 22.62
C ASP A 73 -5.67 -12.57 23.41
N GLN A 74 -6.00 -11.40 22.87
CA GLN A 74 -6.92 -10.43 23.48
C GLN A 74 -8.34 -10.49 22.90
N GLU A 75 -8.63 -11.47 22.03
CA GLU A 75 -9.94 -11.66 21.39
C GLU A 75 -10.48 -10.36 20.73
N LEU A 76 -9.59 -9.61 20.06
CA LEU A 76 -9.96 -8.37 19.39
C LEU A 76 -10.84 -8.68 18.17
N CYS A 77 -12.08 -8.18 18.18
CA CYS A 77 -13.12 -8.48 17.20
C CYS A 77 -13.00 -7.66 15.91
N PHE A 78 -11.98 -7.92 15.07
CA PHE A 78 -11.91 -7.41 13.70
C PHE A 78 -12.60 -8.36 12.71
N LYS A 79 -13.14 -7.82 11.61
CA LYS A 79 -13.66 -8.63 10.49
C LYS A 79 -12.53 -9.29 9.69
N GLY A 80 -11.33 -8.73 9.76
CA GLY A 80 -10.13 -9.24 9.11
C GLY A 80 -8.90 -8.41 9.48
N LEU A 81 -7.74 -8.79 8.95
CA LEU A 81 -6.50 -8.02 9.12
C LEU A 81 -5.89 -7.71 7.75
N ARG A 82 -5.41 -6.48 7.59
CA ARG A 82 -4.70 -6.02 6.39
C ARG A 82 -3.19 -6.07 6.58
N ALA A 83 -2.47 -6.62 5.61
CA ALA A 83 -1.03 -6.51 5.49
C ALA A 83 -0.68 -5.56 4.35
N PRO A 84 -0.25 -4.31 4.64
CA PRO A 84 0.49 -3.54 3.65
C PRO A 84 1.81 -4.26 3.36
N ILE A 85 2.26 -4.24 2.11
CA ILE A 85 3.55 -4.78 1.65
C ILE A 85 4.12 -3.78 0.65
N THR A 86 5.37 -3.34 0.83
CA THR A 86 6.01 -2.51 -0.22
C THR A 86 6.14 -3.33 -1.49
N GLY A 87 5.53 -2.86 -2.58
CA GLY A 87 5.51 -3.59 -3.83
C GLY A 87 6.88 -3.64 -4.52
N PRO A 88 7.06 -4.57 -5.47
CA PRO A 88 8.34 -4.80 -6.14
C PRO A 88 8.93 -3.57 -6.85
N PHE A 89 8.11 -2.74 -7.49
CA PHE A 89 8.63 -1.57 -8.20
C PHE A 89 9.13 -0.52 -7.20
N THR A 90 8.34 -0.24 -6.16
CA THR A 90 8.71 0.73 -5.12
C THR A 90 9.90 0.25 -4.31
N LEU A 91 10.01 -1.05 -4.02
CA LEU A 91 11.17 -1.58 -3.32
C LEU A 91 12.43 -1.44 -4.17
N ALA A 92 12.35 -1.79 -5.45
CA ALA A 92 13.45 -1.61 -6.41
C ALA A 92 13.84 -0.13 -6.58
N SER A 93 12.87 0.80 -6.51
CA SER A 93 13.13 2.24 -6.61
C SER A 93 13.89 2.82 -5.41
N ARG A 94 14.10 2.02 -4.36
CA ARG A 94 14.78 2.44 -3.13
C ARG A 94 16.16 1.84 -2.96
N VAL A 95 16.54 0.90 -3.84
CA VAL A 95 17.86 0.28 -3.85
C VAL A 95 18.67 0.87 -5.01
N TYR A 96 19.75 1.55 -4.68
CA TYR A 96 20.63 2.25 -5.59
C TYR A 96 21.78 1.35 -6.08
N LEU A 97 22.19 1.54 -7.33
CA LEU A 97 23.29 0.82 -7.96
C LEU A 97 24.66 1.34 -7.49
N SER A 98 24.76 2.63 -7.20
CA SER A 98 25.99 3.29 -6.76
C SER A 98 25.70 4.49 -5.88
N ARG A 99 26.74 5.06 -5.26
CA ARG A 99 26.65 6.29 -4.44
C ARG A 99 26.74 7.58 -5.25
N GLU A 100 26.94 7.47 -6.56
CA GLU A 100 27.29 8.62 -7.41
C GLU A 100 26.10 9.54 -7.69
N SER A 101 24.88 8.99 -7.63
CA SER A 101 23.65 9.74 -7.86
C SER A 101 22.50 9.20 -7.00
N THR A 102 21.59 10.10 -6.62
CA THR A 102 20.32 9.77 -5.95
C THR A 102 19.14 9.77 -6.92
N ASP A 103 19.38 9.87 -8.22
CA ASP A 103 18.36 9.87 -9.25
C ASP A 103 17.71 8.50 -9.42
N LEU A 104 16.46 8.49 -9.87
CA LEU A 104 15.68 7.25 -10.08
C LEU A 104 16.34 6.32 -11.11
N SER A 105 17.06 6.87 -12.09
CA SER A 105 17.81 6.07 -13.08
C SER A 105 19.00 5.31 -12.48
N ASN A 106 19.46 5.70 -11.29
CA ASN A 106 20.52 5.01 -10.55
C ASN A 106 19.98 3.95 -9.57
N THR A 107 18.72 3.54 -9.72
CA THR A 107 18.08 2.54 -8.85
C THR A 107 17.86 1.21 -9.57
N MET A 108 17.62 0.14 -8.82
CA MET A 108 17.27 -1.17 -9.35
C MET A 108 15.99 -1.13 -10.20
N LEU A 109 15.13 -0.11 -10.02
CA LEU A 109 13.97 0.09 -10.87
C LEU A 109 14.34 0.28 -12.35
N ALA A 110 15.51 0.85 -12.65
CA ALA A 110 15.99 1.01 -14.01
C ALA A 110 16.50 -0.31 -14.64
N GLN A 111 16.69 -1.36 -13.83
CA GLN A 111 17.15 -2.69 -14.25
C GLN A 111 15.94 -3.63 -14.36
N ARG A 112 15.30 -3.65 -15.53
CA ARG A 112 14.03 -4.39 -15.76
C ARG A 112 14.13 -5.86 -15.38
N GLU A 113 15.23 -6.53 -15.73
CA GLU A 113 15.45 -7.94 -15.39
C GLU A 113 15.51 -8.16 -13.88
N VAL A 114 16.15 -7.25 -13.14
CA VAL A 114 16.25 -7.35 -11.68
C VAL A 114 14.87 -7.20 -11.03
N VAL A 115 14.02 -6.32 -11.57
CA VAL A 115 12.64 -6.19 -11.07
C VAL A 115 11.80 -7.42 -11.39
N SER A 116 11.85 -7.89 -12.64
CA SER A 116 11.02 -9.02 -13.10
C SER A 116 11.46 -10.38 -12.56
N GLU A 117 12.73 -10.55 -12.21
CA GLU A 117 13.27 -11.82 -11.69
C GLU A 117 13.45 -11.79 -10.18
N PHE A 118 14.16 -10.80 -9.63
CA PHE A 118 14.51 -10.78 -8.21
C PHE A 118 13.41 -10.13 -7.35
N PHE A 119 13.06 -8.86 -7.57
CA PHE A 119 12.12 -8.16 -6.68
C PHE A 119 10.72 -8.77 -6.75
N LYS A 120 10.29 -9.22 -7.93
CA LYS A 120 9.04 -9.98 -8.10
C LYS A 120 9.00 -11.21 -7.20
N GLU A 121 10.01 -12.08 -7.27
CA GLU A 121 10.05 -13.30 -6.44
C GLU A 121 10.18 -12.93 -4.95
N TYR A 122 11.09 -12.03 -4.62
CA TYR A 122 11.36 -11.60 -3.25
C TYR A 122 10.13 -11.04 -2.54
N VAL A 123 9.39 -10.13 -3.17
CA VAL A 123 8.16 -9.57 -2.58
C VAL A 123 7.06 -10.63 -2.50
N SER A 124 7.03 -11.59 -3.43
CA SER A 124 6.06 -12.67 -3.40
C SER A 124 6.19 -13.57 -2.17
N LEU A 125 7.41 -13.72 -1.63
CA LEU A 125 7.65 -14.43 -0.37
C LEU A 125 6.93 -13.75 0.80
N PHE A 126 6.89 -12.41 0.84
CA PHE A 126 6.16 -11.69 1.87
C PHE A 126 4.65 -11.84 1.71
N ALA A 127 4.13 -11.81 0.48
CA ALA A 127 2.71 -12.02 0.23
C ALA A 127 2.26 -13.40 0.72
N GLU A 128 3.03 -14.44 0.41
CA GLU A 128 2.80 -15.80 0.90
C GLU A 128 2.93 -15.89 2.44
N TYR A 129 3.96 -15.27 3.00
CA TYR A 129 4.20 -15.22 4.44
C TYR A 129 3.04 -14.56 5.20
N MET A 130 2.58 -13.40 4.77
CA MET A 130 1.46 -12.69 5.40
C MET A 130 0.16 -13.49 5.30
N SER A 131 -0.07 -14.13 4.16
CA SER A 131 -1.21 -15.05 3.98
C SER A 131 -1.19 -16.19 5.00
N ARG A 132 -0.03 -16.84 5.19
CA ARG A 132 0.16 -17.92 6.17
C ARG A 132 0.02 -17.47 7.63
N LEU A 133 0.34 -16.21 7.94
CA LEU A 133 0.11 -15.64 9.26
C LEU A 133 -1.38 -15.46 9.59
N GLY A 134 -2.25 -15.42 8.58
CA GLY A 134 -3.70 -15.24 8.76
C GLY A 134 -4.20 -13.82 8.44
N TYR A 135 -3.43 -13.01 7.71
CA TYR A 135 -3.97 -11.79 7.13
C TYR A 135 -5.00 -12.13 6.05
N THR A 136 -6.10 -11.38 6.02
CA THR A 136 -7.23 -11.63 5.10
C THR A 136 -7.22 -10.70 3.90
N VAL A 137 -6.45 -9.62 3.96
CA VAL A 137 -6.26 -8.65 2.87
C VAL A 137 -4.77 -8.27 2.79
N ILE A 138 -4.21 -8.25 1.57
CA ILE A 138 -2.84 -7.77 1.31
C ILE A 138 -2.90 -6.60 0.34
N PHE A 139 -2.22 -5.50 0.67
CA PHE A 139 -2.07 -4.35 -0.24
C PHE A 139 -0.62 -4.22 -0.66
N LEU A 140 -0.37 -4.21 -1.97
CA LEU A 140 0.92 -3.87 -2.55
C LEU A 140 1.03 -2.35 -2.65
N ASP A 141 1.85 -1.74 -1.81
CA ASP A 141 2.08 -0.31 -1.78
C ASP A 141 3.08 0.06 -2.88
N GLU A 142 2.56 0.70 -3.93
CA GLU A 142 3.28 1.01 -5.16
C GLU A 142 3.22 2.51 -5.54
N PRO A 143 3.65 3.44 -4.65
CA PRO A 143 3.68 4.87 -4.97
C PRO A 143 4.50 5.19 -6.22
N ILE A 144 5.53 4.40 -6.54
CA ILE A 144 6.37 4.67 -7.72
C ILE A 144 5.64 4.43 -9.05
N LEU A 145 4.55 3.65 -9.07
CA LEU A 145 3.78 3.42 -10.30
C LEU A 145 3.13 4.70 -10.82
N GLY A 146 2.76 5.64 -9.94
CA GLY A 146 2.29 6.97 -10.34
C GLY A 146 3.36 7.82 -11.05
N VAL A 147 4.64 7.42 -10.95
CA VAL A 147 5.77 8.11 -11.58
C VAL A 147 6.23 7.38 -12.85
N ILE A 148 6.42 6.05 -12.80
CA ILE A 148 6.95 5.31 -13.94
C ILE A 148 5.93 5.06 -15.04
N VAL A 149 4.65 4.99 -14.70
CA VAL A 149 3.59 4.89 -15.70
C VAL A 149 3.28 6.30 -16.16
N GLY A 150 3.74 6.65 -17.35
CA GLY A 150 3.39 7.92 -17.97
C GLY A 150 2.07 7.84 -18.73
N ALA A 151 1.48 9.00 -19.04
CA ALA A 151 0.27 9.06 -19.86
C ALA A 151 0.45 8.48 -21.28
N LYS A 152 1.68 8.46 -21.81
CA LYS A 152 2.00 7.98 -23.18
C LYS A 152 2.95 6.79 -23.24
N ARG A 153 3.93 6.74 -22.33
CA ARG A 153 4.96 5.69 -22.28
C ARG A 153 5.40 5.48 -20.84
N ASN A 154 5.84 4.27 -20.52
CA ASN A 154 6.44 3.99 -19.23
C ASN A 154 7.94 4.36 -19.24
N LEU A 155 8.47 4.68 -18.07
CA LEU A 155 9.90 4.89 -17.88
C LEU A 155 10.68 3.57 -18.01
N TYR A 156 11.99 3.67 -18.25
CA TYR A 156 12.95 2.56 -18.28
C TYR A 156 12.62 1.41 -19.25
N GLY A 157 11.70 1.62 -20.20
CA GLY A 157 11.34 0.62 -21.19
C GLY A 157 10.37 -0.46 -20.69
N TYR A 158 9.73 -0.29 -19.53
CA TYR A 158 8.70 -1.21 -19.07
C TYR A 158 7.53 -1.26 -20.05
N SER A 159 7.11 -2.45 -20.45
CA SER A 159 5.83 -2.64 -21.12
C SER A 159 4.69 -2.64 -20.09
N ASP A 160 3.46 -2.40 -20.53
CA ASP A 160 2.28 -2.55 -19.66
C ASP A 160 2.12 -3.99 -19.18
N ALA A 161 2.49 -4.96 -20.03
CA ALA A 161 2.49 -6.37 -19.70
C ALA A 161 3.54 -6.71 -18.61
N ASP A 162 4.69 -6.04 -18.58
CA ASP A 162 5.71 -6.25 -17.55
C ASP A 162 5.15 -5.86 -16.17
N ILE A 163 4.46 -4.72 -16.08
CA ILE A 163 3.87 -4.23 -14.83
C ILE A 163 2.77 -5.19 -14.36
N VAL A 164 1.91 -5.61 -15.29
CA VAL A 164 0.83 -6.56 -14.99
C VAL A 164 1.39 -7.90 -14.51
N GLU A 165 2.39 -8.45 -15.20
CA GLU A 165 3.00 -9.74 -14.86
C GLU A 165 3.60 -9.73 -13.46
N VAL A 166 4.38 -8.71 -13.13
CA VAL A 166 5.02 -8.58 -11.83
C VAL A 166 3.98 -8.50 -10.71
N LEU A 167 2.96 -7.63 -10.84
CA LEU A 167 1.93 -7.46 -9.82
C LEU A 167 1.04 -8.71 -9.68
N ASP A 168 0.62 -9.29 -10.79
CA ASP A 168 -0.26 -10.47 -10.80
C ASP A 168 0.47 -11.71 -10.26
N TYR A 169 1.78 -11.84 -10.53
CA TYR A 169 2.61 -12.90 -9.94
C TYR A 169 2.66 -12.81 -8.42
N VAL A 170 3.00 -11.63 -7.87
CA VAL A 170 3.05 -11.40 -6.41
C VAL A 170 1.67 -11.64 -5.81
N ALA A 171 0.61 -11.11 -6.42
CA ALA A 171 -0.76 -11.28 -5.95
C ALA A 171 -1.21 -12.76 -5.95
N LYS A 172 -0.79 -13.56 -6.94
CA LYS A 172 -1.08 -15.01 -6.97
C LYS A 172 -0.43 -15.76 -5.81
N ARG A 173 0.77 -15.35 -5.37
CA ARG A 173 1.47 -15.97 -4.23
C ARG A 173 0.80 -15.70 -2.88
N ALA A 174 -0.07 -14.69 -2.78
CA ALA A 174 -0.94 -14.49 -1.61
C ALA A 174 -1.98 -15.61 -1.42
N GLY A 175 -2.15 -16.53 -2.38
CA GLY A 175 -3.11 -17.63 -2.28
C GLY A 175 -4.55 -17.13 -2.32
N SER A 176 -5.40 -17.58 -1.39
CA SER A 176 -6.82 -17.22 -1.33
C SER A 176 -7.10 -15.82 -0.78
N VAL A 177 -6.09 -15.13 -0.24
CA VAL A 177 -6.21 -13.79 0.35
C VAL A 177 -6.60 -12.76 -0.72
N GLU A 178 -7.42 -11.80 -0.32
CA GLU A 178 -7.80 -10.66 -1.16
C GLU A 178 -6.61 -9.71 -1.35
N VAL A 179 -6.35 -9.28 -2.59
CA VAL A 179 -5.19 -8.44 -2.91
C VAL A 179 -5.61 -7.10 -3.50
N GLY A 180 -5.03 -6.03 -2.98
CA GLY A 180 -5.14 -4.68 -3.52
C GLY A 180 -3.78 -4.11 -3.91
N VAL A 181 -3.81 -3.00 -4.63
CA VAL A 181 -2.64 -2.15 -4.87
C VAL A 181 -2.98 -0.74 -4.39
N HIS A 182 -2.04 -0.12 -3.67
CA HIS A 182 -2.13 1.26 -3.26
C HIS A 182 -1.18 2.10 -4.11
N VAL A 183 -1.69 3.17 -4.73
CA VAL A 183 -0.87 4.12 -5.46
C VAL A 183 -1.16 5.53 -4.95
N CYS A 184 -0.11 6.16 -4.41
CA CYS A 184 -0.20 7.51 -3.87
C CYS A 184 -0.28 8.58 -4.96
N GLY A 185 -0.83 9.74 -4.60
CA GLY A 185 -0.85 10.94 -5.41
C GLY A 185 -1.85 10.91 -6.58
N ARG A 186 -1.56 11.72 -7.60
CA ARG A 186 -2.44 11.84 -8.77
C ARG A 186 -2.32 10.61 -9.66
N VAL A 187 -3.45 9.96 -9.93
CA VAL A 187 -3.53 8.84 -10.86
C VAL A 187 -4.23 9.24 -12.15
N HIS A 188 -3.75 8.69 -13.27
CA HIS A 188 -4.36 8.89 -14.58
C HIS A 188 -5.04 7.62 -15.06
N ARG A 189 -6.00 7.77 -15.97
CA ARG A 189 -6.82 6.69 -16.54
C ARG A 189 -6.02 5.45 -16.96
N ARG A 190 -4.95 5.68 -17.74
CA ARG A 190 -4.07 4.60 -18.25
C ARG A 190 -3.45 3.73 -17.15
N LEU A 191 -3.13 4.28 -15.97
CA LEU A 191 -2.59 3.47 -14.88
C LEU A 191 -3.66 2.49 -14.39
N LEU A 192 -4.90 2.94 -14.21
CA LEU A 192 -6.01 2.06 -13.81
C LEU A 192 -6.31 0.99 -14.87
N GLU A 193 -6.18 1.32 -16.16
CA GLU A 193 -6.33 0.35 -17.25
C GLU A 193 -5.24 -0.74 -17.23
N ILE A 194 -4.01 -0.40 -16.86
CA ILE A 194 -2.91 -1.36 -16.65
C ILE A 194 -3.20 -2.21 -15.42
N LEU A 195 -3.48 -1.59 -14.28
CA LEU A 195 -3.76 -2.30 -13.02
C LEU A 195 -4.98 -3.23 -13.14
N ALA A 196 -5.99 -2.85 -13.93
CA ALA A 196 -7.18 -3.68 -14.19
C ALA A 196 -6.88 -5.00 -14.92
N GLN A 197 -5.77 -5.07 -15.64
CA GLN A 197 -5.34 -6.30 -16.32
C GLN A 197 -4.71 -7.31 -15.34
N ALA A 198 -4.23 -6.88 -14.18
CA ALA A 198 -3.78 -7.80 -13.13
C ALA A 198 -4.99 -8.51 -12.52
N SER A 199 -5.22 -9.74 -12.95
CA SER A 199 -6.42 -10.53 -12.62
C SER A 199 -6.60 -10.71 -11.11
N ARG A 200 -5.52 -10.96 -10.37
CA ARG A 200 -5.55 -11.26 -8.94
C ARG A 200 -5.58 -10.02 -8.05
N VAL A 201 -5.32 -8.83 -8.60
CA VAL A 201 -5.46 -7.55 -7.87
C VAL A 201 -6.90 -7.08 -7.97
N ARG A 202 -7.67 -7.18 -6.89
CA ARG A 202 -9.09 -6.82 -6.86
C ARG A 202 -9.32 -5.36 -6.46
N TYR A 203 -8.55 -4.84 -5.52
CA TYR A 203 -8.77 -3.53 -4.93
C TYR A 203 -7.79 -2.47 -5.46
N PHE A 204 -8.29 -1.29 -5.80
CA PHE A 204 -7.48 -0.11 -6.11
C PHE A 204 -7.62 0.92 -5.00
N SER A 205 -6.55 1.11 -4.25
CA SER A 205 -6.50 2.08 -3.16
C SER A 205 -5.88 3.38 -3.62
N LEU A 206 -6.68 4.44 -3.61
CA LEU A 206 -6.39 5.72 -4.25
C LEU A 206 -6.73 6.88 -3.33
N GLU A 207 -5.95 7.95 -3.44
CA GLU A 207 -6.18 9.20 -2.72
C GLU A 207 -7.29 10.01 -3.39
N PHE A 208 -8.35 10.38 -2.67
CA PHE A 208 -9.41 11.24 -3.21
C PHE A 208 -9.61 12.52 -2.42
N HIS A 209 -9.15 12.59 -1.17
CA HIS A 209 -9.28 13.80 -0.38
C HIS A 209 -8.25 14.85 -0.81
N ASP A 210 -6.97 14.51 -0.74
CA ASP A 210 -5.85 15.36 -1.13
C ASP A 210 -5.72 15.44 -2.66
N ASN A 211 -6.29 14.47 -3.39
CA ASN A 211 -6.26 14.39 -4.86
C ASN A 211 -7.67 14.21 -5.48
N PRO A 212 -8.59 15.18 -5.33
CA PRO A 212 -9.98 15.05 -5.78
C PRO A 212 -10.14 14.88 -7.30
N VAL A 213 -9.11 15.26 -8.07
CA VAL A 213 -9.04 15.04 -9.52
C VAL A 213 -8.98 13.57 -9.91
N ASN A 214 -8.60 12.67 -8.99
CA ASN A 214 -8.51 11.23 -9.23
C ASN A 214 -9.88 10.61 -9.52
N VAL A 215 -10.97 11.24 -9.08
CA VAL A 215 -12.34 10.81 -9.45
C VAL A 215 -12.52 10.77 -10.97
N ASN A 216 -11.84 11.65 -11.71
CA ASN A 216 -11.93 11.70 -13.17
C ASN A 216 -11.22 10.54 -13.87
N ALA A 217 -10.36 9.79 -13.18
CA ALA A 217 -9.72 8.60 -13.72
C ALA A 217 -10.61 7.35 -13.60
N LEU A 218 -11.63 7.39 -12.74
CA LEU A 218 -12.55 6.29 -12.51
C LEU A 218 -13.44 6.04 -13.72
N ASP A 219 -13.71 4.76 -13.99
CA ASP A 219 -14.58 4.32 -15.07
C ASP A 219 -15.29 3.05 -14.62
N LYS A 220 -16.59 3.20 -14.38
CA LYS A 220 -17.48 2.11 -13.97
C LYS A 220 -17.36 0.90 -14.90
N SER A 221 -17.32 1.11 -16.21
CA SER A 221 -17.29 0.02 -17.20
C SER A 221 -15.99 -0.80 -17.12
N LEU A 222 -14.87 -0.15 -16.83
CA LEU A 222 -13.59 -0.84 -16.58
C LEU A 222 -13.65 -1.65 -15.30
N LEU A 223 -14.19 -1.07 -14.22
CA LEU A 223 -14.29 -1.74 -12.92
C LEU A 223 -15.20 -2.98 -13.03
N GLU A 224 -16.34 -2.87 -13.71
CA GLU A 224 -17.25 -3.99 -13.93
C GLU A 224 -16.62 -5.08 -14.81
N ARG A 225 -16.00 -4.69 -15.93
CA ARG A 225 -15.39 -5.63 -16.88
C ARG A 225 -14.27 -6.47 -16.24
N HIS A 226 -13.51 -5.89 -15.32
CA HIS A 226 -12.36 -6.54 -14.69
C HIS A 226 -12.61 -6.95 -13.22
N ASP A 227 -13.86 -6.86 -12.77
CA ASP A 227 -14.30 -7.10 -11.39
C ASP A 227 -13.43 -6.41 -10.32
N LYS A 228 -13.18 -5.12 -10.52
CA LYS A 228 -12.36 -4.29 -9.63
C LYS A 228 -13.21 -3.50 -8.65
N ILE A 229 -12.65 -3.24 -7.47
CA ILE A 229 -13.28 -2.48 -6.40
C ILE A 229 -12.36 -1.32 -6.02
N ILE A 230 -12.94 -0.14 -5.79
CA ILE A 230 -12.19 1.00 -5.29
C ILE A 230 -12.14 0.96 -3.76
N SER A 231 -10.94 1.15 -3.20
CA SER A 231 -10.67 1.37 -1.79
C SER A 231 -10.32 2.86 -1.58
N PRO A 232 -11.33 3.73 -1.37
CA PRO A 232 -11.10 5.16 -1.43
C PRO A 232 -10.49 5.70 -0.14
N GLY A 233 -9.45 6.52 -0.30
CA GLY A 233 -8.97 7.45 0.70
C GLY A 233 -9.86 8.70 0.75
N ILE A 234 -10.50 8.95 1.89
CA ILE A 234 -11.51 10.03 2.03
C ILE A 234 -11.20 11.05 3.13
N VAL A 235 -10.04 10.94 3.77
CA VAL A 235 -9.50 11.92 4.73
C VAL A 235 -8.01 12.13 4.47
N SER A 236 -7.52 13.35 4.71
CA SER A 236 -6.11 13.66 4.58
C SER A 236 -5.31 12.99 5.69
N THR A 237 -4.17 12.39 5.34
CA THR A 237 -3.25 11.76 6.30
C THR A 237 -1.97 12.57 6.52
N ARG A 238 -1.93 13.80 5.99
CA ARG A 238 -0.81 14.74 6.13
C ARG A 238 -1.24 16.12 6.64
N THR A 239 -2.51 16.48 6.52
CA THR A 239 -3.01 17.78 6.99
C THR A 239 -3.41 17.69 8.47
N PRO A 240 -2.84 18.53 9.36
CA PRO A 240 -3.14 18.54 10.79
C PRO A 240 -4.49 19.24 11.11
N ARG A 241 -5.54 18.86 10.38
CA ARG A 241 -6.92 19.37 10.53
C ARG A 241 -7.87 18.19 10.49
N LEU A 242 -8.83 18.13 11.40
CA LEU A 242 -9.92 17.17 11.32
C LEU A 242 -10.95 17.62 10.27
N GLU A 243 -11.26 16.73 9.32
CA GLU A 243 -12.31 16.94 8.32
C GLU A 243 -13.70 16.94 8.96
N SER A 244 -14.63 17.68 8.35
CA SER A 244 -16.03 17.66 8.77
C SER A 244 -16.74 16.37 8.35
N GLU A 245 -17.80 15.96 9.05
CA GLU A 245 -18.56 14.75 8.67
C GLU A 245 -19.17 14.88 7.26
N GLU A 246 -19.67 16.07 6.92
CA GLU A 246 -20.25 16.37 5.61
C GLU A 246 -19.22 16.27 4.48
N GLU A 247 -18.00 16.79 4.68
CA GLU A 247 -16.89 16.71 3.72
C GLU A 247 -16.54 15.25 3.41
N VAL A 248 -16.36 14.43 4.44
CA VAL A 248 -16.00 13.02 4.32
C VAL A 248 -17.13 12.21 3.67
N TYR A 249 -18.39 12.43 4.09
CA TYR A 249 -19.56 11.77 3.51
C TYR A 249 -19.73 12.12 2.03
N THR A 250 -19.70 13.42 1.69
CA THR A 250 -19.90 13.90 0.32
C THR A 250 -18.85 13.32 -0.64
N LEU A 251 -17.60 13.23 -0.18
CA LEU A 251 -16.53 12.63 -0.96
C LEU A 251 -16.77 11.13 -1.18
N LEU A 252 -17.12 10.39 -0.13
CA LEU A 252 -17.42 8.96 -0.22
C LEU A 252 -18.63 8.69 -1.14
N GLU A 253 -19.72 9.44 -0.99
CA GLU A 253 -20.92 9.35 -1.82
C GLU A 253 -20.63 9.61 -3.30
N LYS A 254 -19.77 10.60 -3.58
CA LYS A 254 -19.32 10.90 -4.94
C LYS A 254 -18.56 9.72 -5.55
N VAL A 255 -17.59 9.15 -4.83
CA VAL A 255 -16.83 7.98 -5.32
C VAL A 255 -17.75 6.77 -5.49
N TYR A 256 -18.63 6.51 -4.52
CA TYR A 256 -19.62 5.43 -4.60
C TYR A 256 -20.50 5.57 -5.84
N SER A 257 -21.00 6.78 -6.12
CA SER A 257 -21.84 7.04 -7.28
C SER A 257 -21.10 6.82 -8.61
N VAL A 258 -19.88 7.36 -8.75
CA VAL A 258 -19.08 7.26 -10.00
C VAL A 258 -18.66 5.81 -10.28
N THR A 259 -18.40 5.02 -9.24
CA THR A 259 -18.01 3.61 -9.36
C THR A 259 -19.19 2.66 -9.51
N GLY A 260 -20.43 3.15 -9.43
CA GLY A 260 -21.63 2.32 -9.44
C GLY A 260 -21.75 1.42 -8.21
N GLY A 261 -21.27 1.88 -7.06
CA GLY A 261 -21.29 1.17 -5.79
C GLY A 261 -20.16 0.17 -5.58
N ARG A 262 -19.18 0.09 -6.49
CA ARG A 262 -18.01 -0.78 -6.36
C ARG A 262 -16.96 -0.18 -5.42
N VAL A 263 -17.35 0.01 -4.16
CA VAL A 263 -16.53 0.56 -3.08
C VAL A 263 -16.51 -0.41 -1.91
N ASP A 264 -15.32 -0.60 -1.33
CA ASP A 264 -15.09 -1.39 -0.12
C ASP A 264 -13.73 -0.97 0.49
N LEU A 265 -13.41 -1.36 1.72
CA LEU A 265 -12.14 -1.05 2.38
C LEU A 265 -11.80 0.45 2.36
N VAL A 266 -12.77 1.31 2.72
CA VAL A 266 -12.61 2.76 2.79
C VAL A 266 -11.57 3.14 3.84
N SER A 267 -10.68 4.09 3.54
CA SER A 267 -9.57 4.47 4.43
C SER A 267 -9.24 5.97 4.37
N GLY A 268 -8.16 6.38 5.04
CA GLY A 268 -7.48 7.64 4.72
C GLY A 268 -6.73 7.54 3.39
N ASP A 269 -6.29 8.69 2.86
CA ASP A 269 -5.55 8.79 1.60
C ASP A 269 -4.29 7.93 1.58
N CYS A 270 -3.50 7.92 2.65
CA CYS A 270 -2.28 7.12 2.77
C CYS A 270 -2.07 6.66 4.23
N GLY A 271 -0.85 6.30 4.60
CA GLY A 271 -0.47 6.11 6.01
C GLY A 271 -0.45 7.43 6.78
N PHE A 272 -0.85 7.39 8.05
CA PHE A 272 -0.83 8.56 8.96
C PHE A 272 0.57 9.00 9.40
N GLY A 273 1.63 8.36 8.92
CA GLY A 273 3.01 8.81 9.14
C GLY A 273 3.29 10.22 8.64
N GLY A 274 2.46 10.72 7.70
CA GLY A 274 2.51 12.10 7.20
C GLY A 274 2.16 13.18 8.22
N LEU A 275 1.52 12.83 9.35
CA LEU A 275 1.24 13.76 10.45
C LEU A 275 2.43 13.98 11.40
N ARG A 276 3.52 13.21 11.25
CA ARG A 276 4.65 13.27 12.17
C ARG A 276 5.32 14.64 12.16
N GLY A 277 5.40 15.28 13.33
CA GLY A 277 5.93 16.63 13.52
C GLY A 277 4.96 17.75 13.12
N ALA A 278 3.70 17.45 12.82
CA ALA A 278 2.72 18.44 12.37
C ALA A 278 1.99 19.14 13.54
N LEU A 279 2.01 18.54 14.74
CA LEU A 279 1.41 19.10 15.95
C LEU A 279 2.43 19.21 17.10
N SER A 280 1.95 19.61 18.28
CA SER A 280 2.83 19.91 19.42
C SER A 280 3.38 18.65 20.08
N SER A 281 2.74 17.49 19.88
CA SER A 281 3.21 16.20 20.38
C SER A 281 2.78 15.03 19.50
N ARG A 282 3.52 13.91 19.61
CA ARG A 282 3.14 12.63 18.97
C ARG A 282 1.79 12.10 19.44
N GLU A 283 1.40 12.43 20.67
CA GLU A 283 0.11 12.03 21.22
C GLU A 283 -1.02 12.79 20.52
N GLU A 284 -0.88 14.10 20.31
CA GLU A 284 -1.87 14.89 19.55
C GLU A 284 -1.99 14.40 18.10
N GLU A 285 -0.88 14.06 17.45
CA GLU A 285 -0.88 13.49 16.09
C GLU A 285 -1.60 12.14 16.05
N TYR A 286 -1.37 11.29 17.05
CA TYR A 286 -2.03 10.00 17.19
C TYR A 286 -3.53 10.16 17.42
N GLN A 287 -3.94 11.03 18.34
CA GLN A 287 -5.35 11.31 18.61
C GLN A 287 -6.06 11.88 17.38
N LEU A 288 -5.40 12.78 16.65
CA LEU A 288 -5.95 13.31 15.40
C LEU A 288 -6.13 12.18 14.35
N ALA A 289 -5.17 11.27 14.22
CA ALA A 289 -5.28 10.13 13.31
C ALA A 289 -6.48 9.22 13.67
N LEU A 290 -6.70 8.94 14.96
CA LEU A 290 -7.87 8.18 15.43
C LEU A 290 -9.19 8.90 15.10
N LEU A 291 -9.28 10.21 15.41
CA LEU A 291 -10.47 11.00 15.09
C LEU A 291 -10.78 11.02 13.59
N LYS A 292 -9.76 11.06 12.74
CA LYS A 292 -9.92 10.97 11.27
C LYS A 292 -10.44 9.60 10.84
N LEU A 293 -9.95 8.51 11.44
CA LEU A 293 -10.48 7.16 11.19
C LEU A 293 -11.93 7.02 11.67
N GLU A 294 -12.29 7.62 12.80
CA GLU A 294 -13.69 7.67 13.26
C GLU A 294 -14.60 8.36 12.24
N ARG A 295 -14.15 9.44 11.59
CA ARG A 295 -14.90 10.08 10.49
C ARG A 295 -15.13 9.13 9.33
N VAL A 296 -14.12 8.34 8.95
CA VAL A 296 -14.26 7.33 7.91
C VAL A 296 -15.31 6.29 8.28
N VAL A 297 -15.24 5.73 9.50
CA VAL A 297 -16.21 4.73 9.99
C VAL A 297 -17.62 5.30 10.00
N LYS A 298 -17.82 6.54 10.47
CA LYS A 298 -19.12 7.21 10.47
C LYS A 298 -19.67 7.41 9.05
N ALA A 299 -18.83 7.84 8.10
CA ALA A 299 -19.25 8.01 6.71
C ALA A 299 -19.68 6.68 6.07
N CYS A 300 -18.95 5.59 6.32
CA CYS A 300 -19.32 4.25 5.85
C CYS A 300 -20.68 3.81 6.41
N ARG A 301 -20.91 4.00 7.71
CA ARG A 301 -22.20 3.70 8.36
C ARG A 301 -23.35 4.52 7.78
N ALA A 302 -23.13 5.80 7.52
CA ALA A 302 -24.15 6.67 6.93
C ALA A 302 -24.53 6.22 5.51
N LEU A 303 -23.55 5.74 4.72
CA LEU A 303 -23.76 5.22 3.37
C LEU A 303 -24.16 3.72 3.35
N LYS A 304 -24.25 3.08 4.51
CA LYS A 304 -24.60 1.65 4.71
C LYS A 304 -23.64 0.69 3.99
N LEU A 305 -22.35 1.01 4.03
CA LEU A 305 -21.24 0.13 3.64
C LEU A 305 -20.84 -0.80 4.80
#